data_AF-Q605F6-F1
#
_entry.id   AF-Q605F6-F1
#
_cell.length_a   1.000
_cell.length_b   1.000
_cell.length_c   1.000
_cell.angle_alpha   90.00
_cell.angle_beta   90.00
_cell.angle_gamma   90.00
#
_symmetry.space_group_name_H-M   'P 1'
#
loop_
_entity.id
_entity.type
_entity.pdbx_description
1 polymer ?
#
loop_
_entity_poly.entity_id
_entity_poly.type
_entity_poly.pdbx_seq_one_letter_code
_entity_poly.pdbx_strand_id
1 'polypeptide(L)'
;MPLLASIASVAFIVVQRASATPCPCGVFTAANPTVSTANDAGGLEVGMKFKANTNGYVTGVRFYKYNQSLMGGNHTGSLWDANGNRITSVLFTNETATGWQEATFTSPVSITANTIYTV
;
A
#
# COMPACT_ATOMS: atom_id res chain seq x y z
N MET A 1 27.03 -15.38 9.96
CA MET A 1 25.85 -14.69 10.54
C MET A 1 24.72 -14.81 9.54
N PRO A 2 23.60 -15.47 9.87
CA PRO A 2 22.58 -15.77 8.90
C PRO A 2 21.79 -14.51 8.55
N LEU A 3 21.53 -14.40 7.26
CA LEU A 3 20.81 -13.33 6.56
C LEU A 3 19.30 -13.51 6.83
N LEU A 4 18.67 -12.57 7.51
CA LEU A 4 17.23 -12.54 7.73
C LEU A 4 16.65 -11.32 7.01
N ALA A 5 15.84 -11.58 5.98
CA ALA A 5 15.12 -10.57 5.21
C ALA A 5 14.01 -9.93 6.06
N SER A 6 13.80 -8.62 5.93
CA SER A 6 12.81 -7.84 6.67
C SER A 6 11.89 -7.11 5.70
N ILE A 7 10.58 -7.17 5.92
CA ILE A 7 9.59 -6.41 5.15
C ILE A 7 8.51 -5.96 6.12
N ALA A 8 8.23 -4.67 6.17
CA ALA A 8 6.99 -4.16 6.73
C ALA A 8 6.44 -3.02 5.86
N SER A 9 6.20 -3.30 4.58
CA SER A 9 5.25 -2.51 3.80
C SER A 9 3.93 -3.23 3.77
N VAL A 10 2.99 -2.70 4.55
CA VAL A 10 1.60 -3.10 4.47
C VAL A 10 0.92 -2.06 3.59
N ALA A 11 0.84 -2.35 2.30
CA ALA A 11 0.09 -1.53 1.35
C ALA A 11 -1.41 -1.82 1.47
N PHE A 12 -2.28 -0.82 1.38
CA PHE A 12 -3.75 -1.04 1.37
C PHE A 12 -4.34 -0.44 0.14
N ILE A 13 -5.53 -0.90 -0.19
CA ILE A 13 -6.33 -0.37 -1.29
C ILE A 13 -7.71 -0.10 -0.77
N VAL A 14 -8.22 1.07 -1.10
CA VAL A 14 -9.65 1.36 -0.98
C VAL A 14 -10.33 0.87 -2.24
N VAL A 15 -11.15 -0.18 -2.13
CA VAL A 15 -12.04 -0.65 -3.21
C VAL A 15 -13.43 -0.04 -3.02
N GLN A 16 -13.85 0.86 -3.91
CA GLN A 16 -15.23 1.37 -3.91
C GLN A 16 -16.15 0.57 -4.85
N ARG A 17 -17.35 0.21 -4.37
CA ARG A 17 -18.46 -0.33 -5.17
C ARG A 17 -19.29 0.81 -5.77
N ALA A 18 -19.94 0.55 -6.91
CA ALA A 18 -20.76 1.56 -7.61
C ALA A 18 -22.07 1.98 -6.90
N SER A 19 -22.41 1.45 -5.71
CA SER A 19 -23.58 1.92 -4.94
C SER A 19 -23.50 1.56 -3.45
N ALA A 20 -23.76 2.57 -2.61
CA ALA A 20 -24.09 2.58 -1.18
C ALA A 20 -22.96 2.32 -0.14
N THR A 21 -22.68 3.40 0.61
CA THR A 21 -21.82 3.56 1.79
C THR A 21 -20.33 3.75 1.51
N PRO A 22 -19.76 4.97 1.71
CA PRO A 22 -18.32 5.14 1.81
C PRO A 22 -17.86 4.52 3.13
N CYS A 23 -17.76 3.21 3.17
CA CYS A 23 -16.82 2.55 4.06
C CYS A 23 -15.48 2.66 3.34
N PRO A 24 -14.41 3.19 3.94
CA PRO A 24 -13.07 2.94 3.44
C PRO A 24 -12.79 1.45 3.61
N CYS A 25 -13.24 0.65 2.65
CA CYS A 25 -13.01 -0.79 2.57
C CYS A 25 -11.53 -0.99 2.23
N GLY A 26 -10.67 -0.92 3.25
CA GLY A 26 -9.25 -1.27 3.15
C GLY A 26 -9.05 -2.77 3.32
N VAL A 27 -7.94 -3.30 2.78
CA VAL A 27 -7.55 -4.73 2.95
C VAL A 27 -7.28 -5.08 4.43
N PHE A 28 -6.85 -4.11 5.24
CA PHE A 28 -6.79 -4.26 6.68
C PHE A 28 -7.55 -3.14 7.41
N THR A 29 -7.80 -3.35 8.69
CA THR A 29 -8.41 -2.36 9.58
C THR A 29 -7.42 -1.24 9.94
N ALA A 30 -7.84 -0.25 10.72
CA ALA A 30 -6.97 0.82 11.24
C ALA A 30 -6.01 0.36 12.35
N ALA A 31 -5.85 -0.94 12.59
CA ALA A 31 -4.95 -1.46 13.60
C ALA A 31 -3.48 -1.16 13.25
N ASN A 32 -2.66 -0.84 14.25
CA ASN A 32 -1.24 -0.61 14.06
C ASN A 32 -0.50 -1.96 14.05
N PRO A 33 0.37 -2.23 13.06
CA PRO A 33 1.18 -3.43 13.04
C PRO A 33 2.21 -3.41 14.18
N THR A 34 2.50 -4.57 14.76
CA THR A 34 3.66 -4.73 15.63
C THR A 34 4.92 -4.70 14.77
N VAL A 35 5.82 -3.76 15.04
CA VAL A 35 7.04 -3.57 14.23
C VAL A 35 8.25 -4.15 14.94
N SER A 36 8.99 -5.03 14.27
CA SER A 36 10.35 -5.41 14.63
C SER A 36 11.33 -4.73 13.67
N THR A 37 12.37 -4.08 14.19
CA THR A 37 13.31 -3.31 13.36
C THR A 37 14.37 -4.20 12.72
N ALA A 38 14.54 -4.07 11.41
CA ALA A 38 15.77 -4.43 10.70
C ALA A 38 16.09 -3.31 9.70
N ASN A 39 17.37 -2.98 9.53
CA ASN A 39 17.81 -1.89 8.66
C ASN A 39 18.28 -2.47 7.31
N ASP A 40 17.54 -2.18 6.25
CA ASP A 40 18.00 -2.41 4.88
C ASP A 40 18.95 -1.28 4.46
N ALA A 41 20.05 -1.62 3.78
CA ALA A 41 21.07 -0.65 3.39
C ALA A 41 20.67 0.25 2.19
N GLY A 42 19.48 0.04 1.61
CA GLY A 42 19.02 0.76 0.42
C GLY A 42 17.49 0.85 0.33
N GLY A 43 17.00 1.70 -0.59
CA GLY A 43 15.57 1.85 -0.85
C GLY A 43 14.96 0.56 -1.43
N LEU A 44 13.83 0.15 -0.86
CA LEU A 44 13.13 -1.08 -1.23
C LEU A 44 11.69 -0.76 -1.60
N GLU A 45 11.20 -1.36 -2.70
CA GLU A 45 9.77 -1.45 -2.98
C GLU A 45 9.31 -2.86 -2.59
N VAL A 46 8.29 -2.90 -1.75
CA VAL A 46 7.74 -4.12 -1.15
C VAL A 46 6.24 -4.01 -1.23
N GLY A 47 5.60 -5.12 -1.57
CA GLY A 47 4.18 -5.10 -1.86
C GLY A 47 3.44 -6.36 -1.44
N MET A 48 2.13 -6.20 -1.32
CA MET A 48 1.17 -7.24 -0.99
C MET A 48 0.28 -7.51 -2.20
N LYS A 49 0.12 -8.80 -2.50
CA LYS A 49 -0.88 -9.25 -3.48
C LYS A 49 -2.27 -9.23 -2.86
N PHE A 50 -3.24 -8.72 -3.60
CA PHE A 50 -4.64 -8.72 -3.20
C PHE A 50 -5.55 -9.06 -4.39
N LYS A 51 -6.80 -9.39 -4.08
CA LYS A 51 -7.89 -9.51 -5.05
C LYS A 51 -9.19 -9.04 -4.40
N ALA A 52 -10.08 -8.46 -5.19
CA ALA A 52 -11.44 -8.15 -4.76
C ALA A 52 -12.40 -9.28 -5.17
N ASN A 53 -13.44 -9.53 -4.37
CA ASN A 53 -14.51 -10.47 -4.74
C ASN A 53 -15.54 -9.85 -5.70
N THR A 54 -15.48 -8.54 -5.94
CA THR A 54 -16.37 -7.79 -6.82
C THR A 54 -15.57 -6.77 -7.63
N ASN A 55 -16.08 -6.38 -8.81
CA ASN A 55 -15.50 -5.27 -9.55
C ASN A 55 -15.55 -3.98 -8.70
N GLY A 56 -14.56 -3.11 -8.88
CA GLY A 56 -14.49 -1.86 -8.14
C GLY A 56 -13.34 -0.98 -8.62
N TYR A 57 -12.97 -0.01 -7.78
CA TYR A 57 -11.88 0.93 -8.08
C TYR A 57 -10.89 1.00 -6.93
N VAL A 58 -9.60 0.97 -7.24
CA VAL A 58 -8.52 1.35 -6.33
C VAL A 58 -8.38 2.87 -6.37
N THR A 59 -8.64 3.54 -5.24
CA THR A 59 -8.57 5.01 -5.18
C THR A 59 -7.30 5.52 -4.53
N GLY A 60 -6.56 4.69 -3.81
CA GLY A 60 -5.35 5.11 -3.12
C GLY A 60 -4.63 3.95 -2.46
N VAL A 61 -3.50 4.29 -1.86
CA VAL A 61 -2.62 3.38 -1.15
C VAL A 61 -2.19 3.97 0.19
N ARG A 62 -1.87 3.09 1.14
CA ARG A 62 -1.28 3.50 2.41
C ARG A 62 -0.19 2.56 2.85
N PHE A 63 0.79 3.05 3.59
CA PHE A 63 1.78 2.21 4.28
C PHE A 63 1.90 2.64 5.73
N TYR A 64 2.42 1.75 6.60
CA TYR A 64 2.70 2.11 7.98
C TYR A 64 4.15 2.58 8.11
N LYS A 65 4.34 3.81 8.57
CA LYS A 65 5.65 4.37 8.85
C LYS A 65 6.01 4.14 10.30
N TYR A 66 7.07 3.40 10.56
CA TYR A 66 7.50 3.09 11.92
C TYR A 66 8.12 4.32 12.61
N ASN A 67 9.15 4.89 11.99
CA ASN A 67 9.93 5.98 12.57
C ASN A 67 10.59 6.81 11.46
N GLN A 68 10.37 8.13 11.47
CA GLN A 68 10.93 9.07 10.49
C GLN A 68 12.46 9.06 10.37
N SER A 69 13.19 8.80 11.46
CA SER A 69 14.65 8.76 11.44
C SER A 69 15.20 7.51 10.75
N LEU A 70 14.41 6.43 10.67
CA LEU A 70 14.79 5.18 10.00
C LEU A 70 14.13 5.03 8.62
N MET A 71 12.95 5.62 8.42
CA MET A 71 12.16 5.60 7.19
C MET A 71 11.98 7.03 6.66
N GLY A 72 13.11 7.69 6.37
CA GLY A 72 13.12 9.02 5.77
C GLY A 72 13.17 8.98 4.24
N GLY A 73 13.00 10.15 3.62
CA GLY A 73 13.00 10.29 2.17
C GLY A 73 11.61 10.26 1.54
N ASN A 74 11.58 10.19 0.21
CA ASN A 74 10.35 10.17 -0.57
C ASN A 74 9.81 8.74 -0.67
N HIS A 75 8.58 8.52 -0.22
CA HIS A 75 7.89 7.25 -0.44
C HIS A 75 6.97 7.34 -1.64
N THR A 76 6.97 6.29 -2.46
CA THR A 76 6.07 6.13 -3.62
C THR A 76 5.25 4.87 -3.42
N GLY A 77 3.95 4.97 -3.63
CA GLY A 77 3.05 3.83 -3.68
C GLY A 77 2.70 3.50 -5.12
N SER A 78 2.71 2.23 -5.48
CA SER A 78 2.46 1.75 -6.85
C SER A 78 1.34 0.73 -6.84
N LEU A 79 0.59 0.64 -7.93
CA LEU A 79 -0.32 -0.47 -8.20
C LEU A 79 0.18 -1.22 -9.44
N TRP A 80 0.26 -2.53 -9.34
CA TRP A 80 0.79 -3.42 -10.37
C TRP A 80 -0.23 -4.48 -10.76
N ASP A 81 -0.21 -4.89 -12.03
CA ASP A 81 -0.97 -6.06 -12.50
C ASP A 81 -0.28 -7.38 -12.11
N ALA A 82 -0.93 -8.51 -12.40
CA ALA A 82 -0.38 -9.84 -12.13
C ALA A 82 0.88 -10.19 -12.96
N ASN A 83 1.13 -9.47 -14.06
CA ASN A 83 2.28 -9.68 -14.93
C ASN A 83 3.49 -8.83 -14.50
N GLY A 84 3.33 -7.97 -13.49
CA GLY A 84 4.38 -7.06 -13.03
C GLY A 84 4.45 -5.75 -13.82
N ASN A 85 3.41 -5.37 -14.56
CA ASN A 85 3.32 -4.05 -15.17
C ASN A 85 2.76 -3.04 -14.17
N ARG A 86 3.41 -1.89 -14.00
CA ARG A 86 2.91 -0.81 -13.16
C ARG A 86 1.73 -0.14 -13.84
N ILE A 87 0.56 -0.19 -13.21
CA ILE A 87 -0.67 0.45 -13.69
C ILE A 87 -0.66 1.94 -13.33
N THR A 88 -0.28 2.28 -12.09
CA THR A 88 -0.19 3.67 -11.61
C THR A 88 0.77 3.79 -10.43
N SER A 89 1.16 5.02 -10.10
CA SER A 89 1.97 5.36 -8.92
C SER A 89 1.59 6.72 -8.33
N VAL A 90 1.80 6.91 -7.04
CA VAL A 90 1.57 8.16 -6.31
C VAL A 90 2.70 8.43 -5.32
N LEU A 91 3.11 9.70 -5.22
CA LEU A 91 4.07 10.15 -4.21
C LEU A 91 3.32 10.49 -2.91
N PHE A 92 3.86 10.04 -1.77
CA PHE A 92 3.40 10.50 -0.46
C PHE A 92 4.04 11.86 -0.13
N THR A 93 3.22 12.88 0.10
CA THR A 93 3.69 14.28 0.27
C THR A 93 3.39 14.87 1.65
N ASN A 94 2.37 14.39 2.35
CA ASN A 94 1.93 14.90 3.65
C ASN A 94 2.09 13.85 4.75
N GLU A 95 3.28 13.26 4.83
CA GLU A 95 3.55 12.20 5.79
C GLU A 95 3.73 12.71 7.23
N THR A 96 3.37 11.86 8.19
CA THR A 96 3.68 12.07 9.61
C THR A 96 4.98 11.35 10.01
N ALA A 97 5.44 11.58 11.24
CA ALA A 97 6.67 10.97 11.74
C ALA A 97 6.54 9.45 11.99
N THR A 98 5.32 8.98 12.29
CA THR A 98 4.97 7.58 12.53
C THR A 98 3.47 7.37 12.29
N GLY A 99 3.07 6.15 11.98
CA GLY A 99 1.69 5.75 11.77
C GLY A 99 1.34 5.49 10.30
N TRP A 100 0.05 5.32 10.03
CA TRP A 100 -0.49 5.14 8.68
C TRP A 100 -0.28 6.40 7.84
N GLN A 101 0.39 6.25 6.71
CA GLN A 101 0.54 7.28 5.67
C GLN A 101 -0.35 6.90 4.51
N GLU A 102 -1.22 7.80 4.06
CA GLU A 102 -2.15 7.54 2.95
C GLU A 102 -1.89 8.49 1.77
N ALA A 103 -2.06 7.98 0.56
CA ALA A 103 -1.97 8.75 -0.68
C ALA A 103 -3.05 8.29 -1.66
N THR A 104 -3.71 9.27 -2.30
CA THR A 104 -4.80 9.02 -3.26
C THR A 104 -4.25 9.10 -4.68
N PHE A 105 -4.60 8.15 -5.53
CA PHE A 105 -4.27 8.22 -6.95
C PHE A 105 -5.08 9.33 -7.63
N THR A 106 -4.46 10.08 -8.54
CA THR A 106 -5.13 11.17 -9.28
C THR A 106 -6.36 10.68 -10.05
N SER A 107 -6.29 9.45 -10.56
CA SER A 107 -7.38 8.76 -11.25
C SER A 107 -7.64 7.42 -10.59
N PRO A 108 -8.88 7.12 -10.14
CA PRO A 108 -9.23 5.78 -9.66
C PRO A 108 -8.96 4.71 -10.72
N VAL A 109 -8.35 3.60 -10.32
CA VAL A 109 -8.04 2.48 -11.22
C VAL A 109 -9.10 1.41 -11.09
N SER A 110 -9.77 1.09 -12.20
CA SER A 110 -10.73 -0.02 -12.22
C SER A 110 -10.03 -1.37 -12.01
N ILE A 111 -10.62 -2.21 -11.17
CA ILE A 111 -10.18 -3.58 -10.93
C ILE A 111 -11.31 -4.56 -11.15
N THR A 112 -10.95 -5.74 -11.66
CA THR A 112 -11.89 -6.82 -11.92
C THR A 112 -11.92 -7.79 -10.73
N ALA A 113 -13.11 -8.31 -10.44
CA ALA A 113 -13.29 -9.35 -9.43
C ALA A 113 -12.39 -10.56 -9.73
N ASN A 114 -11.83 -11.15 -8.68
CA ASN A 114 -10.98 -12.34 -8.74
C ASN A 114 -9.69 -12.21 -9.56
N THR A 115 -9.29 -10.99 -9.91
CA THR A 115 -7.98 -10.70 -10.53
C THR A 115 -6.96 -10.33 -9.47
N ILE A 116 -5.73 -10.85 -9.62
CA ILE A 116 -4.60 -10.55 -8.73
C ILE A 116 -3.96 -9.24 -9.16
N TYR A 117 -3.68 -8.40 -8.17
CA TYR A 117 -2.93 -7.16 -8.30
C TYR A 117 -1.95 -7.06 -7.12
N THR A 118 -0.97 -6.16 -7.22
CA THR A 118 0.00 -5.90 -6.15
C THR A 118 0.06 -4.41 -5.84
N VAL A 119 0.13 -4.06 -4.56
CA VAL A 119 0.44 -2.71 -4.06
C VAL A 119 1.60 -2.72 -3.11
#